data_AF-K1RS67-F1
#
_entry.id   AF-K1RS67-F1
#
_cell.length_a   1.000
_cell.length_b   1.000
_cell.length_c   1.000
_cell.angle_alpha   90.00
_cell.angle_beta   90.00
_cell.angle_gamma   90.00
#
_symmetry.space_group_name_H-M   'P 1'
#
loop_
_entity.id
_entity.type
_entity.pdbx_description
1 polymer ?
#
loop_
_entity_poly.entity_id
_entity_poly.type
_entity_poly.pdbx_seq_one_letter_code
_entity_poly.pdbx_strand_id
1 'polypeptide(L)' 'VPTCRAIVTTGQKATDVIVRLTGCAEPPVGGSVEFAYADRMLRFYRMPSSSRAYPKSVEWKADYYRRMFAVCGML' A
#
# COMPACT_ATOMS: atom_id res chain seq x y z
N VAL A 1 9.09 -12.71 -6.93
CA VAL A 1 7.79 -12.96 -6.26
C VAL A 1 6.68 -13.07 -7.32
N PRO A 2 6.56 -14.22 -8.01
CA PRO A 2 5.72 -14.35 -9.20
C PRO A 2 4.22 -14.32 -8.93
N THR A 3 3.77 -14.58 -7.70
CA THR A 3 2.34 -14.56 -7.32
C THR A 3 1.91 -13.26 -6.63
N CYS A 4 2.80 -12.26 -6.52
CA CYS A 4 2.48 -10.98 -5.91
C CYS A 4 1.30 -10.31 -6.63
N ARG A 5 0.30 -9.83 -5.89
CA ARG A 5 -0.86 -9.10 -6.42
C ARG A 5 -0.94 -7.66 -5.92
N ALA A 6 -0.28 -7.37 -4.79
CA ALA A 6 -0.31 -6.07 -4.16
C ALA A 6 1.04 -5.70 -3.54
N ILE A 7 1.39 -4.42 -3.61
CA ILE A 7 2.54 -3.80 -2.94
C ILE A 7 1.98 -2.80 -1.93
N VAL A 8 2.57 -2.72 -0.74
CA VAL A 8 2.22 -1.72 0.28
C VAL A 8 3.45 -0.98 0.76
N THR A 9 3.34 0.34 0.91
CA THR A 9 4.36 1.18 1.54
C THR A 9 3.77 1.95 2.70
N THR A 10 4.60 2.29 3.70
CA THR A 10 4.14 2.93 4.95
C THR A 10 4.88 4.25 5.25
N GLY A 11 5.25 4.98 4.19
CA GLY A 11 5.98 6.26 4.27
C GLY A 11 6.40 6.79 2.89
N GLN A 12 6.60 8.11 2.79
CA GLN A 12 6.80 8.81 1.51
C GLN A 12 7.97 8.25 0.70
N LYS A 13 9.16 8.08 1.30
CA LYS A 13 10.36 7.67 0.56
C LYS A 13 10.17 6.34 -0.18
N ALA A 14 9.52 5.36 0.45
CA ALA A 14 9.25 4.08 -0.20
C ALA A 14 8.18 4.23 -1.30
N THR A 15 7.17 5.07 -1.05
CA THR A 15 6.16 5.43 -2.06
C THR A 15 6.80 6.05 -3.30
N ASP A 16 7.68 7.04 -3.13
CA ASP A 16 8.38 7.73 -4.22
C ASP A 16 9.19 6.75 -5.08
N VAL A 17 9.85 5.78 -4.44
CA VAL A 17 10.63 4.75 -5.15
C VAL A 17 9.72 3.89 -6.03
N ILE A 18 8.57 3.43 -5.50
CA ILE A 18 7.63 2.62 -6.28
C ILE A 18 7.02 3.44 -7.42
N VAL A 19 6.59 4.68 -7.15
CA VAL A 19 6.05 5.58 -8.17
C VAL A 19 7.07 5.80 -9.29
N ARG A 20 8.34 6.09 -8.96
CA ARG A 20 9.40 6.28 -9.95
C ARG A 20 9.68 5.01 -10.77
N LEU A 21 9.68 3.83 -10.13
CA LEU A 21 9.98 2.57 -10.81
C LEU A 21 8.84 2.08 -11.71
N THR A 22 7.60 2.45 -11.40
CA THR A 22 6.40 1.91 -12.08
C THR A 22 5.70 2.92 -12.97
N GLY A 23 5.93 4.22 -12.77
CA GLY A 23 5.21 5.30 -13.45
C GLY A 23 3.73 5.42 -13.04
N CYS A 24 3.27 4.67 -12.03
CA CYS A 24 1.88 4.74 -11.58
C CYS A 24 1.60 6.05 -10.82
N ALA A 25 0.32 6.41 -10.70
CA ALA A 25 -0.10 7.51 -9.86
C ALA A 25 0.25 7.26 -8.38
N GLU A 26 0.63 8.29 -7.65
CA GLU A 26 0.87 8.18 -6.21
C GLU A 26 -0.47 7.95 -5.48
N PRO A 27 -0.64 6.85 -4.72
CA PRO A 27 -1.85 6.64 -3.94
C PRO A 27 -1.93 7.63 -2.77
N PRO A 28 -3.14 8.10 -2.38
CA PRO A 28 -3.31 8.84 -1.14
C PRO A 28 -3.03 7.93 0.07
N VAL A 29 -2.68 8.52 1.21
CA VAL A 29 -2.52 7.75 2.46
C VAL A 29 -3.84 7.06 2.81
N GLY A 30 -3.75 5.75 3.04
CA GLY A 30 -4.88 4.86 3.27
C GLY A 30 -5.57 4.34 2.01
N GLY A 31 -5.11 4.74 0.82
CA GLY A 31 -5.69 4.36 -0.46
C GLY A 31 -4.80 3.47 -1.31
N SER A 32 -5.25 3.22 -2.54
CA SER A 32 -4.53 2.43 -3.54
C SER A 32 -4.80 2.89 -4.96
N VAL A 33 -3.88 2.54 -5.85
CA VAL A 33 -4.06 2.60 -7.31
C VAL A 33 -3.77 1.24 -7.93
N GLU A 34 -4.31 0.99 -9.12
CA GLU A 34 -3.91 -0.15 -9.94
C GLU A 34 -2.91 0.29 -11.01
N PHE A 35 -1.99 -0.60 -11.37
CA PHE A 35 -1.00 -0.34 -12.40
C PHE A 35 -0.58 -1.64 -13.09
N ALA A 36 -0.18 -1.52 -14.36
CA ALA A 36 0.35 -2.63 -15.13
C ALA A 36 1.86 -2.77 -14.87
N TYR A 37 2.32 -4.01 -14.65
CA TYR A 37 3.73 -4.35 -14.51
C TYR A 37 3.97 -5.79 -14.96
N ALA A 38 4.92 -5.99 -15.86
CA ALA A 38 5.29 -7.31 -16.40
C ALA A 38 4.06 -8.15 -16.85
N ASP A 39 3.24 -7.56 -17.73
CA ASP A 39 2.01 -8.13 -18.29
C ASP A 39 0.93 -8.52 -17.26
N ARG A 40 0.98 -7.89 -16.08
CA ARG A 40 0.05 -8.17 -14.97
C ARG A 40 -0.45 -6.89 -14.34
N MET A 41 -1.70 -6.92 -13.87
CA MET A 41 -2.24 -5.86 -13.03
C MET A 41 -1.87 -6.11 -11.57
N LEU A 42 -1.22 -5.11 -10.97
CA LEU A 42 -0.90 -5.07 -9.55
C LEU A 42 -1.62 -3.90 -8.90
N ARG A 43 -1.83 -4.00 -7.59
CA ARG A 43 -2.37 -2.90 -6.78
C ARG A 43 -1.30 -2.33 -5.86
N PHE A 44 -1.12 -1.02 -5.87
CA PHE A 44 -0.19 -0.33 -4.99
C PHE A 44 -0.94 0.44 -3.91
N TYR A 45 -0.67 0.11 -2.65
CA TYR A 45 -1.24 0.73 -1.46
C TYR A 45 -0.23 1.65 -0.78
N ARG A 46 -0.71 2.79 -0.27
CA ARG A 46 0.04 3.66 0.64
C ARG A 46 -0.65 3.66 1.99
N MET A 47 -0.12 2.94 2.97
CA MET A 47 -0.70 2.84 4.31
C MET A 47 -0.09 3.86 5.28
N PRO A 48 -0.80 4.25 6.35
CA PRO A 48 -0.17 4.99 7.44
C PRO A 48 0.96 4.18 8.08
N SER A 49 1.92 4.85 8.72
CA SER A 49 3.02 4.15 9.39
C SER A 49 2.52 3.28 10.54
N SER A 50 2.96 2.01 10.56
CA SER A 50 2.71 1.08 11.65
C SER A 50 3.61 1.32 12.88
N SER A 51 4.61 2.21 12.77
CA SER A 51 5.52 2.53 13.87
C SER A 51 4.79 3.09 15.09
N ARG A 52 5.28 2.76 16.30
CA ARG A 52 4.82 3.39 17.55
C ARG A 52 5.10 4.89 17.60
N ALA A 53 6.12 5.36 16.88
CA ALA A 53 6.45 6.79 16.81
C ALA A 53 5.40 7.60 16.04
N TYR A 54 4.55 6.95 15.25
CA TYR A 54 3.45 7.63 14.56
C TYR A 54 2.30 7.87 15.56
N PRO A 55 1.91 9.13 15.84
CA PRO A 55 1.05 9.51 16.96
C PRO A 55 -0.43 9.27 16.65
N LYS A 56 -0.79 8.01 16.39
CA LYS A 56 -2.15 7.51 16.21
C LYS A 56 -2.30 6.19 16.95
N SER A 57 -3.51 5.93 17.43
CA SER A 57 -3.83 4.69 18.16
C SER A 57 -3.66 3.45 17.28
N VAL A 58 -3.52 2.30 17.92
CA VAL A 58 -3.38 1.02 17.21
C VAL A 58 -4.66 0.71 16.43
N GLU A 59 -5.82 0.99 17.02
CA GLU A 59 -7.15 0.77 16.43
C GLU A 59 -7.31 1.56 15.15
N TRP A 60 -6.93 2.85 15.18
CA TRP A 60 -7.00 3.71 14.01
C TRP A 60 -6.10 3.19 12.87
N LYS A 61 -4.89 2.70 13.19
CA LYS A 61 -4.01 2.08 12.20
C LYS A 61 -4.63 0.79 11.68
N ALA A 62 -5.10 -0.07 12.58
CA ALA A 62 -5.68 -1.37 12.27
C ALA A 62 -6.87 -1.26 11.31
N ASP A 63 -7.70 -0.23 11.41
CA ASP A 63 -8.83 0.00 10.50
C ASP A 63 -8.38 0.16 9.04
N TYR A 64 -7.29 0.86 8.77
CA TYR A 64 -6.73 0.98 7.42
C TYR A 64 -6.19 -0.36 6.91
N TYR A 65 -5.42 -1.07 7.73
CA TYR A 65 -4.85 -2.36 7.35
C TYR A 65 -5.92 -3.44 7.18
N ARG A 66 -6.99 -3.42 7.99
CA ARG A 66 -8.12 -4.34 7.90
C ARG A 66 -8.80 -4.23 6.53
N ARG A 67 -9.06 -3.01 6.05
CA ARG A 67 -9.66 -2.78 4.73
C ARG A 67 -8.76 -3.31 3.61
N MET A 68 -7.45 -3.03 3.67
CA MET A 68 -6.49 -3.55 2.72
C MET A 68 -6.45 -5.09 2.72
N PHE A 69 -6.39 -5.71 3.90
CA PHE A 69 -6.32 -7.16 4.03
C PHE A 69 -7.58 -7.86 3.53
N ALA A 70 -8.78 -7.35 3.83
CA ALA A 70 -10.03 -7.87 3.28
C ALA A 70 -10.03 -7.82 1.74
N VAL A 71 -9.61 -6.69 1.15
CA VAL A 71 -9.52 -6.56 -0.32
C VAL A 71 -8.48 -7.50 -0.93
N CYS A 72 -7.40 -7.81 -0.20
CA CYS A 72 -6.40 -8.78 -0.62
C CYS A 72 -6.78 -10.24 -0.34
N GLY A 73 -7.95 -10.51 0.24
CA GLY A 73 -8.40 -11.85 0.61
C GLY A 73 -7.61 -12.50 1.75
N MET A 74 -7.08 -11.68 2.67
CA MET A 74 -6.31 -12.12 3.85
C MET A 74 -7.13 -12.04 5.16
N LEU A 75 -8.38 -11.59 5.07
CA LEU A 75 -9.41 -11.57 6.12
C LEU A 75 -10.73 -11.97 5.48
#